data_AF-A0A2R9SUE6-F1
#
_entry.id   AF-A0A2R9SUE6-F1
#
_cell.length_a   1.000
_cell.length_b   1.000
_cell.length_c   1.000
_cell.angle_alpha   90.00
_cell.angle_beta   90.00
_cell.angle_gamma   90.00
#
_symmetry.space_group_name_H-M   'P 1'
#
loop_
_entity.id
_entity.type
_entity.pdbx_description
1 polymer ?
#
loop_
_entity_poly.entity_id
_entity_poly.type
_entity_poly.pdbx_seq_one_letter_code
_entity_poly.pdbx_strand_id
1 'polypeptide(L)'
;TVTATSTVDNSKSGSATITVVSDIDVYTVTISHLNGGHITATPSVASAGSVISLNIVPDFGKRLKVGSLKYTFNSTDFPITDGSFVMPSGDVTISAEFEDISESLPVLSIVAPSFTPVTVGYEQPPAKKIDHQEYRDGRYYDQQSYIQ
;
A
#
# COMPACT_ATOMS: atom_id res chain seq x y z
N THR A 1 -54.68 -6.64 0.40
CA THR A 1 -55.21 -8.02 0.38
C THR A 1 -55.87 -8.27 -0.93
N VAL A 2 -55.54 -9.38 -1.59
CA VAL A 2 -56.22 -9.83 -2.81
C VAL A 2 -57.15 -10.97 -2.42
N THR A 3 -58.39 -10.90 -2.90
CA THR A 3 -59.40 -11.94 -2.71
C THR A 3 -59.75 -12.52 -4.08
N ALA A 4 -59.66 -13.83 -4.21
CA ALA A 4 -60.09 -14.56 -5.39
C ALA A 4 -61.38 -15.33 -5.09
N THR A 5 -62.34 -15.26 -6.01
CA THR A 5 -63.59 -16.01 -5.98
C THR A 5 -63.60 -17.06 -7.08
N SER A 6 -64.13 -18.25 -6.78
CA SER A 6 -64.27 -19.31 -7.79
C SER A 6 -65.30 -18.91 -8.83
N THR A 7 -64.99 -19.12 -10.10
CA THR A 7 -65.92 -18.90 -11.22
C THR A 7 -66.95 -20.03 -11.39
N VAL A 8 -66.79 -21.12 -10.64
CA VAL A 8 -67.63 -22.33 -10.72
C VAL A 8 -68.56 -22.46 -9.50
N ASP A 9 -68.10 -22.06 -8.32
CA ASP A 9 -68.88 -22.07 -7.07
C ASP A 9 -68.64 -20.76 -6.31
N ASN A 10 -69.56 -19.81 -6.47
CA ASN A 10 -69.45 -18.46 -5.90
C ASN A 10 -69.49 -18.43 -4.36
N SER A 11 -69.78 -19.56 -3.70
CA SER A 11 -69.68 -19.68 -2.24
C SER A 11 -68.23 -19.87 -1.74
N LYS A 12 -67.28 -20.16 -2.64
CA LYS A 12 -65.87 -20.40 -2.31
C LYS A 12 -65.01 -19.20 -2.69
N SER A 13 -64.20 -18.76 -1.73
CA SER A 13 -63.17 -17.75 -1.93
C SER A 13 -61.91 -18.06 -1.13
N GLY A 14 -60.81 -17.45 -1.55
CA GLY A 14 -59.54 -17.45 -0.82
C GLY A 14 -58.94 -16.05 -0.81
N SER A 15 -58.22 -15.71 0.24
CA SER A 15 -57.52 -14.42 0.35
C SER A 15 -56.03 -14.62 0.58
N ALA A 16 -55.25 -13.69 0.04
CA ALA A 16 -53.83 -13.55 0.30
C ALA A 16 -53.52 -12.09 0.65
N THR A 17 -52.69 -11.89 1.68
CA THR A 17 -52.29 -10.56 2.11
C THR A 17 -50.95 -10.21 1.48
N ILE A 18 -50.88 -9.05 0.83
CA ILE A 18 -49.63 -8.42 0.38
C ILE A 18 -49.41 -7.24 1.32
N THR A 19 -48.34 -7.30 2.10
CA THR A 19 -47.94 -6.21 2.99
C THR A 19 -46.91 -5.38 2.26
N VAL A 20 -47.20 -4.09 2.05
CA VAL A 20 -46.23 -3.13 1.54
C VAL A 20 -45.59 -2.47 2.75
N VAL A 21 -44.28 -2.70 2.93
CA VAL A 21 -43.48 -2.00 3.95
C VAL A 21 -42.98 -0.71 3.31
N SER A 22 -43.55 0.43 3.71
CA SER A 22 -43.26 1.74 3.10
C SER A 22 -42.21 2.54 3.87
N ASP A 23 -42.03 2.26 5.16
CA ASP A 23 -41.00 2.83 6.02
C ASP A 23 -39.80 1.89 6.03
N ILE A 24 -38.83 2.16 5.17
CA ILE A 24 -37.47 1.64 5.34
C ILE A 24 -36.71 2.70 6.10
N ASP A 25 -36.43 2.43 7.38
CA ASP A 25 -35.48 3.23 8.14
C ASP A 25 -34.11 3.12 7.48
N VAL A 26 -33.58 4.27 7.08
CA VAL A 26 -32.24 4.40 6.54
C VAL A 26 -31.36 5.10 7.55
N TYR A 27 -30.12 4.64 7.61
CA TYR A 27 -29.12 5.12 8.54
C TYR A 27 -27.90 5.60 7.78
N THR A 28 -27.17 6.51 8.39
CA THR A 28 -26.04 7.19 7.79
C THR A 28 -24.71 6.59 8.25
N VAL A 29 -23.77 6.50 7.31
CA VAL A 29 -22.38 6.13 7.58
C VAL A 29 -21.55 7.40 7.58
N THR A 30 -21.06 7.79 8.75
CA THR A 30 -20.16 8.95 8.90
C THR A 30 -18.73 8.46 8.97
N ILE A 31 -17.81 9.09 8.23
CA ILE A 31 -16.37 8.82 8.36
C ILE A 31 -15.80 9.83 9.34
N SER A 32 -15.08 9.37 10.38
CA SER A 32 -14.40 10.26 11.30
C SER A 32 -13.31 11.07 10.59
N HIS A 33 -12.80 12.10 11.24
CA HIS A 33 -11.59 12.75 10.72
C HIS A 33 -10.44 11.74 10.68
N LEU A 34 -9.76 11.63 9.53
CA LEU A 34 -8.64 10.73 9.30
C LEU A 34 -7.38 11.53 8.98
N ASN A 35 -6.24 11.04 9.47
CA ASN A 35 -4.92 11.59 9.17
C ASN A 35 -4.10 10.51 8.45
N GLY A 36 -3.51 10.83 7.29
CA GLY A 36 -2.66 9.90 6.54
C GLY A 36 -3.41 8.99 5.55
N GLY A 37 -4.66 9.31 5.21
CA GLY A 37 -5.42 8.61 4.18
C GLY A 37 -6.89 9.05 4.11
N HIS A 38 -7.62 8.43 3.19
CA HIS A 38 -9.03 8.68 2.90
C HIS A 38 -9.83 7.37 2.91
N ILE A 39 -11.05 7.40 3.46
CA ILE A 39 -11.99 6.27 3.41
C ILE A 39 -13.31 6.74 2.81
N THR A 40 -13.85 5.99 1.85
CA THR A 40 -15.22 6.17 1.34
C THR A 40 -16.07 4.95 1.64
N ALA A 41 -17.33 5.17 2.03
CA ALA A 41 -18.33 4.11 2.17
C ALA A 41 -19.27 4.08 0.96
N THR A 42 -19.64 2.89 0.51
CA THR A 42 -20.61 2.69 -0.57
C THR A 42 -21.54 1.54 -0.23
N PRO A 43 -22.86 1.79 -0.07
CA PRO A 43 -23.49 3.12 0.01
C PRO A 43 -23.13 3.87 1.32
N SER A 44 -23.31 5.20 1.35
CA SER A 44 -23.13 6.02 2.57
C SER A 44 -24.40 6.15 3.40
N VAL A 45 -25.55 5.71 2.85
CA VAL A 45 -26.85 5.67 3.50
C VAL A 45 -27.52 4.36 3.12
N ALA A 46 -27.97 3.58 4.10
CA ALA A 46 -28.59 2.27 3.84
C ALA A 46 -29.54 1.85 4.97
N SER A 47 -30.41 0.90 4.66
CA SER A 47 -31.25 0.25 5.67
C SER A 47 -30.46 -0.77 6.48
N ALA A 48 -30.94 -1.07 7.69
CA ALA A 48 -30.41 -2.17 8.49
C ALA A 48 -30.33 -3.47 7.67
N GLY A 49 -29.27 -4.24 7.86
CA GLY A 49 -29.01 -5.49 7.12
C GLY A 49 -28.36 -5.30 5.76
N SER A 50 -28.26 -4.09 5.23
CA SER A 50 -27.54 -3.81 3.99
C SER A 50 -26.03 -3.96 4.18
N VAL A 51 -25.32 -4.45 3.16
CA VAL A 51 -23.86 -4.51 3.17
C VAL A 51 -23.29 -3.17 2.75
N ILE A 52 -22.37 -2.64 3.56
CA ILE A 52 -21.61 -1.43 3.26
C ILE A 52 -20.18 -1.83 2.91
N SER A 53 -19.70 -1.40 1.75
CA SER A 53 -18.30 -1.58 1.32
C SER A 53 -17.50 -0.31 1.58
N LEU A 54 -16.28 -0.47 2.10
CA LEU A 54 -15.33 0.60 2.33
C LEU A 54 -14.21 0.52 1.30
N ASN A 55 -13.85 1.67 0.74
CA ASN A 55 -12.64 1.84 -0.04
C ASN A 55 -11.66 2.70 0.76
N ILE A 56 -10.50 2.12 1.08
CA ILE A 56 -9.45 2.71 1.91
C ILE A 56 -8.28 3.09 1.00
N VAL A 57 -7.95 4.37 0.96
CA VAL A 57 -6.85 4.93 0.16
C VAL A 57 -5.86 5.61 1.11
N PRO A 58 -4.78 4.93 1.52
CA PRO A 58 -3.71 5.55 2.29
C PRO A 58 -2.99 6.66 1.49
N ASP A 59 -2.46 7.66 2.19
CA ASP A 59 -1.59 8.65 1.58
C ASP A 59 -0.24 8.03 1.18
N PHE A 60 0.52 8.73 0.34
CA PHE A 60 1.84 8.28 -0.09
C PHE A 60 2.77 8.01 1.11
N GLY A 61 3.43 6.86 1.12
CA GLY A 61 4.32 6.42 2.20
C GLY A 61 3.60 5.93 3.45
N LYS A 62 2.26 5.87 3.47
CA LYS A 62 1.45 5.36 4.58
C LYS A 62 0.77 4.04 4.24
N ARG A 63 0.32 3.32 5.27
CA ARG A 63 -0.58 2.17 5.16
C ARG A 63 -1.61 2.17 6.29
N LEU A 64 -2.73 1.51 6.08
CA LEU A 64 -3.70 1.26 7.15
C LEU A 64 -3.03 0.43 8.26
N LYS A 65 -3.10 0.90 9.49
CA LYS A 65 -2.58 0.16 10.65
C LYS A 65 -3.45 -1.07 10.90
N VAL A 66 -2.82 -2.24 11.02
CA VAL A 66 -3.55 -3.50 11.22
C VAL A 66 -4.39 -3.42 12.50
N GLY A 67 -5.68 -3.77 12.39
CA GLY A 67 -6.63 -3.76 13.51
C GLY A 67 -7.16 -2.39 13.92
N SER A 68 -6.82 -1.30 13.21
CA SER A 68 -7.33 0.04 13.52
C SER A 68 -8.70 0.33 12.92
N LEU A 69 -9.07 -0.36 11.84
CA LEU A 69 -10.32 -0.12 11.12
C LEU A 69 -11.51 -0.69 11.89
N LYS A 70 -12.45 0.18 12.25
CA LYS A 70 -13.64 -0.16 13.04
C LYS A 70 -14.81 0.78 12.75
N TYR A 71 -16.02 0.33 13.04
CA TYR A 71 -17.20 1.19 13.14
C TYR A 71 -17.69 1.27 14.59
N THR A 72 -18.14 2.44 15.00
CA THR A 72 -18.78 2.66 16.29
C THR A 72 -20.29 2.71 16.11
N PHE A 73 -21.01 1.86 16.84
CA PHE A 73 -22.46 1.81 16.90
C PHE A 73 -22.90 1.75 18.36
N ASN A 74 -23.84 2.61 18.78
CA ASN A 74 -24.29 2.69 20.18
C ASN A 74 -23.14 2.73 21.19
N SER A 75 -22.13 3.57 20.92
CA SER A 75 -20.91 3.73 21.73
C SER A 75 -20.06 2.46 21.89
N THR A 76 -20.30 1.45 21.06
CA THR A 76 -19.53 0.20 21.03
C THR A 76 -18.76 0.12 19.71
N ASP A 77 -17.50 -0.25 19.81
CA ASP A 77 -16.60 -0.39 18.66
C ASP A 77 -16.62 -1.82 18.13
N PHE A 78 -16.75 -1.95 16.80
CA PHE A 78 -16.75 -3.23 16.09
C PHE A 78 -15.65 -3.24 15.02
N PRO A 79 -14.74 -4.24 15.04
CA PRO A 79 -13.65 -4.32 14.06
C PRO A 79 -14.18 -4.64 12.66
N ILE A 80 -13.54 -4.07 11.64
CA ILE A 80 -13.82 -4.38 10.23
C ILE A 80 -12.57 -5.02 9.63
N THR A 81 -12.67 -6.30 9.27
CA THR A 81 -11.52 -7.05 8.73
C THR A 81 -11.56 -7.17 7.20
N ASP A 82 -12.75 -7.26 6.61
CA ASP A 82 -12.95 -7.54 5.18
C ASP A 82 -13.28 -6.29 4.34
N GLY A 83 -12.94 -5.10 4.86
CA GLY A 83 -13.30 -3.83 4.22
C GLY A 83 -14.81 -3.62 4.03
N SER A 84 -15.65 -4.41 4.69
CA SER A 84 -17.11 -4.32 4.61
C SER A 84 -17.76 -4.72 5.93
N PHE A 85 -18.97 -4.22 6.17
CA PHE A 85 -19.77 -4.57 7.34
C PHE A 85 -21.26 -4.51 7.01
N VAL A 86 -22.09 -5.10 7.86
CA VAL A 86 -23.55 -5.06 7.76
C VAL A 86 -24.08 -3.87 8.55
N MET A 87 -24.88 -3.03 7.90
CA MET A 87 -25.45 -1.84 8.53
C MET A 87 -26.33 -2.22 9.72
N PRO A 88 -26.06 -1.72 10.94
CA PRO A 88 -26.94 -1.94 12.08
C PRO A 88 -28.20 -1.07 11.96
N SER A 89 -29.12 -1.22 12.91
CA SER A 89 -30.33 -0.40 13.01
C SER A 89 -30.05 0.97 13.66
N GLY A 90 -29.08 1.72 13.12
CA GLY A 90 -28.75 3.06 13.57
C GLY A 90 -27.51 3.62 12.86
N ASP A 91 -27.27 4.92 13.07
CA ASP A 91 -26.12 5.62 12.50
C ASP A 91 -24.81 5.05 13.03
N VAL A 92 -23.80 5.05 12.16
CA VAL A 92 -22.46 4.54 12.50
C VAL A 92 -21.38 5.54 12.15
N THR A 93 -20.29 5.49 12.92
CA THR A 93 -19.08 6.27 12.65
C THR A 93 -17.91 5.34 12.36
N ILE A 94 -17.29 5.47 11.19
CA ILE A 94 -16.09 4.72 10.81
C ILE A 94 -14.86 5.44 11.32
N SER A 95 -13.92 4.71 11.92
CA SER A 95 -12.62 5.23 12.33
C SER A 95 -11.49 4.28 11.92
N ALA A 96 -10.32 4.85 11.69
CA ALA A 96 -9.11 4.12 11.30
C ALA A 96 -7.86 4.92 11.65
N GLU A 97 -6.73 4.23 11.80
CA GLU A 97 -5.40 4.82 11.96
C GLU A 97 -4.50 4.40 10.80
N PHE A 98 -3.67 5.33 10.31
CA PHE A 98 -2.65 5.08 9.30
C PHE A 98 -1.25 5.20 9.92
N GLU A 99 -0.32 4.36 9.47
CA GLU A 99 1.07 4.35 9.92
C GLU A 99 2.03 4.48 8.73
N ASP A 100 3.26 4.95 8.99
CA ASP A 100 4.31 5.03 7.98
C ASP A 100 4.77 3.63 7.54
N ILE A 101 4.99 3.48 6.24
CA ILE A 101 5.69 2.32 5.70
C ILE A 101 7.17 2.52 5.99
N SER A 102 7.67 1.92 7.08
CA SER A 102 9.11 1.84 7.30
C SER A 102 9.68 0.86 6.27
N GLU A 103 10.51 1.36 5.36
CA GLU A 103 11.32 0.53 4.46
C GLU A 103 12.35 -0.24 5.31
N SER A 104 12.00 -1.46 5.72
CA SER A 104 13.02 -2.42 6.15
C SER A 104 13.74 -2.89 4.89
N LEU A 105 14.81 -2.20 4.51
CA LEU A 105 15.69 -2.66 3.43
C LEU A 105 16.31 -4.00 3.87
N PRO A 106 16.18 -5.09 3.09
CA PRO A 106 16.94 -6.29 3.36
C PRO A 106 18.42 -5.95 3.21
N VAL A 107 19.18 -6.01 4.32
CA VAL A 107 20.64 -5.99 4.23
C VAL A 107 21.07 -7.27 3.53
N LEU A 108 21.41 -7.18 2.24
CA LEU A 108 22.15 -8.24 1.56
C LEU A 108 23.53 -8.32 2.24
N SER A 109 23.72 -9.32 3.08
CA SER A 109 25.04 -9.69 3.58
C SER A 109 25.80 -10.37 2.45
N ILE A 110 26.47 -9.57 1.61
CA ILE A 110 27.40 -10.10 0.61
C ILE A 110 28.71 -10.35 1.35
N VAL A 111 29.01 -11.62 1.64
CA VAL A 111 30.35 -12.01 2.12
C VAL A 111 31.33 -11.75 0.97
N ALA A 112 32.19 -10.76 1.13
CA ALA A 112 33.26 -10.51 0.17
C ALA A 112 34.23 -11.72 0.18
N PRO A 113 34.46 -12.41 -0.96
CA PRO A 113 35.44 -13.48 -1.01
C PRO A 113 36.84 -12.92 -0.74
N SER A 114 37.58 -13.55 0.18
CA SER A 114 38.99 -13.25 0.40
C SER A 114 39.80 -13.86 -0.74
N PHE A 115 40.33 -13.04 -1.63
CA PHE A 115 41.31 -13.49 -2.62
C PHE A 115 42.70 -13.48 -1.98
N THR A 116 43.46 -14.55 -2.16
CA THR A 116 44.90 -14.53 -1.92
C THR A 116 45.57 -13.72 -3.03
N PRO A 117 46.40 -12.72 -2.71
CA PRO A 117 47.12 -12.00 -3.74
C PRO A 117 48.12 -12.93 -4.43
N VAL A 118 48.05 -13.01 -5.76
CA VAL A 118 49.08 -13.68 -6.55
C VAL A 118 50.22 -12.68 -6.76
N THR A 119 51.36 -12.94 -6.11
CA THR A 119 52.59 -12.17 -6.36
C THR A 119 53.15 -12.56 -7.72
N VAL A 120 52.92 -11.72 -8.73
CA VAL A 120 53.55 -11.90 -10.06
C VAL A 120 55.00 -11.44 -10.00
N GLY A 121 55.93 -12.37 -10.29
CA GLY A 121 57.37 -12.13 -10.30
C GLY A 121 57.85 -11.47 -11.60
N TYR A 122 57.36 -10.27 -11.91
CA TYR A 122 57.99 -9.47 -12.95
C TYR A 122 59.27 -8.83 -12.38
N GLU A 123 60.44 -9.29 -12.81
CA GLU A 123 61.64 -8.47 -12.69
C GLU A 123 61.45 -7.26 -13.61
N GLN A 124 61.41 -6.07 -13.03
CA GLN A 124 61.39 -4.83 -13.80
C GLN A 124 62.68 -4.78 -14.63
N PRO A 125 62.61 -4.79 -15.97
CA PRO A 125 63.82 -4.73 -16.78
C PRO A 125 64.57 -3.42 -16.47
N PRO A 126 65.92 -3.45 -16.47
CA PRO A 126 66.70 -2.28 -16.14
C PRO A 126 66.35 -1.13 -17.09
N ALA A 127 66.14 0.06 -16.53
CA ALA A 127 65.83 1.26 -17.29
C ALA A 127 66.88 1.48 -18.39
N LYS A 128 66.44 1.61 -19.64
CA LYS A 128 67.33 1.89 -20.76
C LYS A 128 67.84 3.34 -20.64
N LYS A 129 69.16 3.52 -20.61
CA LYS A 129 69.78 4.85 -20.69
C LYS A 129 69.40 5.50 -22.02
N ILE A 130 68.85 6.71 -21.98
CA ILE A 130 68.64 7.51 -23.18
C ILE A 130 69.73 8.58 -23.20
N ASP A 131 70.48 8.63 -24.30
CA ASP A 131 71.47 9.68 -24.52
C ASP A 131 70.76 10.86 -25.17
N HIS A 132 70.73 12.01 -24.49
CA HIS A 132 70.18 13.24 -25.03
C HIS A 132 71.35 14.17 -25.35
N GLN A 133 71.53 14.52 -26.62
CA GLN A 133 72.48 15.54 -27.02
C GLN A 133 71.84 16.92 -26.96
N GLU A 134 72.40 17.81 -26.15
CA GLU A 134 71.98 19.21 -26.04
C GLU A 134 72.92 20.09 -26.86
N TYR A 135 72.38 20.95 -27.73
CA TYR A 135 73.17 21.89 -28.52
C TYR A 135 73.22 23.26 -27.85
N ARG A 136 74.40 23.71 -27.43
CA ARG A 136 74.63 25.03 -26.81
C ARG A 136 75.92 25.65 -27.32
N ASP A 137 75.95 26.96 -27.53
CA ASP A 137 77.15 27.71 -27.97
C ASP A 137 77.87 27.09 -29.18
N GLY A 138 77.10 26.59 -30.14
CA GLY A 138 77.64 26.04 -31.40
C GLY A 138 78.25 24.63 -31.28
N ARG A 139 78.05 23.91 -30.16
CA ARG A 139 78.53 22.52 -29.98
C ARG A 139 77.46 21.63 -29.33
N TYR A 140 77.49 20.35 -29.69
CA TYR A 140 76.67 19.30 -29.06
C TYR A 140 77.33 18.79 -27.79
N TYR A 141 76.54 18.59 -26.74
CA TYR A 141 76.95 18.03 -25.45
C TYR A 141 76.06 16.83 -25.09
N ASP A 142 76.68 15.70 -24.77
CA ASP A 142 75.95 14.50 -24.31
C ASP A 142 75.48 14.69 -22.86
N GLN A 143 74.18 14.50 -22.61
CA GLN A 143 73.62 14.42 -21.26
C GLN A 143 73.02 13.04 -21.03
N GLN A 144 73.62 12.28 -20.10
CA GLN A 144 73.04 11.04 -19.61
C GLN A 144 71.91 11.36 -18.61
N SER A 145 70.67 11.08 -19.00
CA SER A 145 69.51 11.19 -18.10
C SER A 145 68.93 9.79 -17.85
N TYR A 146 68.68 9.48 -16.57
CA TYR A 146 67.98 8.26 -16.16
C TYR A 146 66.52 8.62 -15.87
N ILE A 147 65.57 7.94 -16.52
CA ILE A 147 64.16 7.96 -16.11
C ILE A 147 63.99 7.02 -14.91
N GLN A 148 63.48 7.55 -13.80
CA GLN A 148 63.13 6.77 -12.59
C GLN A 148 61.80 6.04 -12.77
#